data_AF-A0A0C9TX41-F1
#
_entry.id   AF-A0A0C9TX41-F1
#
_cell.length_a   1.000
_cell.length_b   1.000
_cell.length_c   1.000
_cell.angle_alpha   90.00
_cell.angle_beta   90.00
_cell.angle_gamma   90.00
#
_symmetry.space_group_name_H-M   'P 1'
#
loop_
_entity.id
_entity.type
_entity.pdbx_description
1 polymer ?
#
loop_
_entity_poly.entity_id
_entity_poly.type
_entity_poly.pdbx_seq_one_letter_code
_entity_poly.pdbx_strand_id
1 'polypeptide(L)'
;MSGCMPSDKWVTHFLERHPEVSAYRPRPLDPKRARAFNPTTVHAYLDLIEEVIACYKIPIENIYNTDEKGVQLGGGRKASTVKQLFAAGSKNRYILKADSTALHNY
;
A
#
# COMPACT_ATOMS: atom_id res chain seq x y z
N MET A 1 -36.84 8.60 12.01
CA MET A 1 -35.51 8.95 11.45
C MET A 1 -35.73 10.07 10.45
N SER A 2 -35.32 11.29 10.77
CA SER A 2 -35.58 12.46 9.93
C SER A 2 -34.75 12.40 8.65
N GLY A 3 -35.42 12.27 7.50
CA GLY A 3 -34.83 12.19 6.15
C GLY A 3 -34.25 13.51 5.62
N CYS A 4 -33.69 14.34 6.50
CA CYS A 4 -32.99 15.55 6.09
C CYS A 4 -31.54 15.19 5.76
N MET A 5 -31.06 15.64 4.60
CA MET A 5 -29.66 15.47 4.24
C MET A 5 -28.77 16.14 5.30
N PRO A 6 -27.68 15.48 5.74
CA PRO A 6 -26.72 16.11 6.63
C PRO A 6 -26.15 17.37 5.97
N SER A 7 -25.91 18.41 6.78
CA SER A 7 -25.25 19.64 6.34
C SER A 7 -23.84 19.32 5.81
N ASP A 8 -23.36 20.09 4.83
CA ASP A 8 -21.98 20.02 4.32
C ASP A 8 -20.91 20.17 5.42
N LYS A 9 -21.27 20.80 6.55
CA LYS A 9 -20.40 20.97 7.72
C LYS A 9 -20.30 19.74 8.61
N TRP A 10 -21.13 18.72 8.39
CA TRP A 10 -21.18 17.54 9.24
C TRP A 10 -19.82 16.85 9.33
N VAL A 11 -19.11 16.71 8.21
CA VAL A 11 -17.79 16.06 8.17
C VAL A 11 -16.78 16.85 9.01
N THR A 12 -16.78 18.17 8.90
CA THR A 12 -15.88 19.04 9.68
C THR A 12 -16.17 18.91 11.17
N HIS A 13 -17.42 19.04 11.58
CA HIS A 13 -17.81 18.93 12.99
C HIS A 13 -17.58 17.54 13.57
N PHE A 14 -17.73 16.50 12.75
CA PHE A 14 -17.39 15.14 13.14
C PHE A 14 -15.90 15.02 13.46
N LEU A 15 -15.02 15.52 12.58
CA LEU A 15 -13.57 15.47 12.81
C LEU A 15 -13.11 16.36 13.97
N GLU A 16 -13.76 17.50 14.19
CA GLU A 16 -13.49 18.37 15.35
C GLU A 16 -13.87 17.71 16.67
N ARG A 17 -14.98 16.96 16.69
CA ARG A 17 -15.46 16.24 17.88
C ARG A 17 -14.63 15.00 18.21
N HIS A 18 -14.01 14.39 17.21
CA HIS A 18 -13.30 13.12 17.31
C HIS A 18 -11.82 13.28 16.94
N PRO A 19 -10.99 13.90 17.79
CA PRO A 19 -9.57 14.09 17.54
C PRO A 19 -8.78 12.76 17.44
N GLU A 20 -9.36 11.65 17.90
CA GLU A 20 -8.84 10.30 17.74
C GLU A 20 -8.96 9.76 16.31
N VAL A 21 -9.71 10.45 15.43
CA VAL A 21 -9.91 10.08 14.03
C VAL A 21 -9.39 11.18 13.10
N SER A 22 -8.82 10.79 11.97
CA SER A 22 -8.35 11.73 10.95
C SER A 22 -8.58 11.20 9.53
N ALA A 23 -8.97 12.09 8.63
CA ALA A 23 -9.23 11.76 7.23
C ALA A 23 -7.95 11.83 6.39
N TYR A 24 -7.50 10.69 5.85
CA TYR A 24 -6.31 10.60 5.02
C TYR A 24 -6.59 9.94 3.67
N ARG A 25 -5.74 10.26 2.69
CA ARG A 25 -5.72 9.51 1.43
C ARG A 25 -4.96 8.20 1.66
N PRO A 26 -5.61 7.05 1.46
CA PRO A 26 -4.96 5.75 1.63
C PRO A 26 -3.93 5.51 0.52
N ARG A 27 -2.88 4.77 0.86
CA ARG A 27 -1.91 4.24 -0.08
C ARG A 27 -2.42 2.89 -0.58
N PRO A 28 -2.65 2.70 -1.88
CA PRO A 28 -3.03 1.40 -2.39
C PRO A 28 -1.87 0.42 -2.15
N LEU A 29 -2.19 -0.71 -1.53
CA LEU A 29 -1.30 -1.85 -1.37
C LEU A 29 -1.78 -2.94 -2.31
N ASP A 30 -0.89 -3.39 -3.19
CA ASP A 30 -1.20 -4.49 -4.10
C ASP A 30 -1.43 -5.78 -3.28
N PRO A 31 -2.54 -6.51 -3.48
CA PRO A 31 -2.84 -7.71 -2.71
C PRO A 31 -1.77 -8.80 -2.83
N LYS A 32 -1.12 -8.93 -3.99
CA LYS A 32 -0.02 -9.89 -4.19
C LYS A 32 1.17 -9.47 -3.34
N ARG A 33 1.49 -8.18 -3.28
CA ARG A 33 2.54 -7.66 -2.38
C ARG A 33 2.20 -7.91 -0.91
N ALA A 34 0.96 -7.66 -0.49
CA ALA A 34 0.53 -7.93 0.88
C ALA A 34 0.66 -9.41 1.24
N ARG A 35 0.28 -10.31 0.32
CA ARG A 35 0.37 -11.76 0.52
C ARG A 35 1.81 -12.29 0.50
N ALA A 36 2.66 -11.75 -0.36
CA ALA A 36 4.06 -12.15 -0.45
C ALA A 36 4.89 -11.71 0.78
N PHE A 37 4.45 -10.67 1.50
CA PHE A 37 5.11 -10.17 2.70
C PHE A 37 4.70 -10.94 3.96
N ASN A 38 4.74 -12.28 3.90
CA ASN A 38 4.54 -13.15 5.06
C ASN A 38 5.88 -13.71 5.56
N PRO A 39 6.03 -14.01 6.86
CA PRO A 39 7.31 -14.44 7.44
C PRO A 39 7.93 -15.64 6.72
N THR A 40 7.13 -16.65 6.37
CA THR A 40 7.62 -17.85 5.69
C THR A 40 8.23 -17.53 4.32
N THR A 41 7.54 -16.74 3.50
CA THR A 41 8.04 -16.34 2.18
C THR A 41 9.27 -15.44 2.29
N VAL A 42 9.30 -14.54 3.28
CA VAL A 42 10.46 -13.66 3.50
C VAL A 42 11.67 -14.47 3.95
N HIS A 43 11.51 -15.40 4.88
CA HIS A 43 12.61 -16.24 5.35
C HIS A 43 13.16 -17.12 4.21
N ALA A 44 12.29 -17.82 3.49
CA ALA A 44 12.71 -18.65 2.36
C ALA A 44 13.46 -17.84 1.27
N TYR A 45 13.08 -16.58 1.05
CA TYR A 45 13.79 -15.70 0.13
C TYR A 45 15.18 -15.30 0.65
N LEU A 46 15.30 -14.99 1.94
CA LEU A 46 16.59 -14.65 2.56
C LEU A 46 17.54 -15.86 2.56
N ASP A 47 17.04 -17.05 2.92
CA ASP A 47 17.82 -18.30 2.90
C ASP A 47 18.40 -18.56 1.49
N LEU A 48 17.56 -18.38 0.45
CA LEU A 48 17.98 -18.55 -0.94
C LEU A 48 19.04 -17.51 -1.35
N ILE A 49 18.89 -16.25 -0.92
CA ILE A 49 19.90 -15.23 -1.18
C ILE A 49 21.23 -15.60 -0.54
N GLU A 50 21.21 -16.02 0.72
CA GLU A 50 22.42 -16.41 1.45
C GLU A 50 23.13 -17.57 0.76
N GLU A 51 22.38 -18.59 0.33
CA GLU A 51 22.91 -19.73 -0.44
C GLU A 51 23.56 -19.27 -1.76
N VAL A 52 22.89 -18.41 -2.52
CA VAL A 52 23.40 -17.89 -3.80
C VAL A 52 24.67 -17.05 -3.59
N ILE A 53 24.69 -16.16 -2.60
CA ILE A 53 25.87 -15.36 -2.28
C ILE A 53 27.06 -16.26 -1.92
N ALA A 54 26.82 -17.30 -1.12
CA ALA A 54 27.85 -18.26 -0.73
C ALA A 54 28.36 -19.10 -1.91
N CYS A 55 27.46 -19.65 -2.72
CA CYS A 55 27.79 -20.50 -3.87
C CYS A 55 28.63 -19.76 -4.92
N TYR A 56 28.26 -18.51 -5.23
CA TYR A 56 28.93 -17.71 -6.26
C TYR A 56 30.00 -16.78 -5.70
N LYS A 57 30.21 -16.76 -4.37
CA LYS A 57 31.17 -15.87 -3.68
C LYS A 57 30.96 -14.41 -4.10
N ILE A 58 29.70 -13.98 -4.14
CA ILE A 58 29.33 -12.63 -4.58
C ILE A 58 29.87 -11.64 -3.54
N PRO A 59 30.75 -10.71 -3.93
CA PRO A 59 31.28 -9.75 -3.00
C PRO A 59 30.23 -8.65 -2.74
N ILE A 60 30.27 -8.03 -1.54
CA ILE A 60 29.21 -7.14 -1.05
C ILE A 60 29.04 -5.93 -1.97
N GLU A 61 30.12 -5.43 -2.55
CA GLU A 61 30.13 -4.34 -3.53
C GLU A 61 29.31 -4.63 -4.79
N ASN A 62 29.02 -5.90 -5.08
CA ASN A 62 28.22 -6.33 -6.23
C ASN A 62 26.76 -6.64 -5.86
N ILE A 63 26.34 -6.39 -4.62
CA ILE A 63 24.96 -6.51 -4.18
C ILE A 63 24.26 -5.17 -4.40
N TYR A 64 23.48 -5.09 -5.47
CA TYR A 64 22.71 -3.89 -5.82
C TYR A 64 21.25 -4.03 -5.38
N ASN A 65 20.65 -2.93 -4.91
CA ASN A 65 19.22 -2.88 -4.68
C ASN A 65 18.47 -2.96 -6.02
N THR A 66 17.35 -3.68 -6.06
CA THR A 66 16.52 -3.82 -7.27
C THR A 66 15.31 -2.86 -7.23
N ASP A 67 15.41 -1.74 -6.53
CA ASP A 67 14.30 -0.80 -6.35
C ASP A 67 14.05 0.11 -7.56
N GLU A 68 15.00 0.22 -8.48
CA GLU A 68 14.92 1.18 -9.60
C GLU A 68 14.41 0.61 -10.94
N LYS A 69 14.19 -0.71 -11.07
CA LYS A 69 13.70 -1.30 -12.34
C LYS A 69 12.18 -1.48 -12.33
N GLY A 70 11.46 -0.37 -12.17
CA GLY A 70 10.05 -0.28 -12.50
C GLY A 70 9.89 0.21 -13.94
N VAL A 71 9.53 -0.66 -14.88
CA VAL A 71 9.02 -0.21 -16.19
C VAL A 71 7.70 0.54 -15.94
N GLN A 72 7.78 1.87 -15.82
CA GLN A 72 6.61 2.72 -15.57
C GLN A 72 5.89 2.99 -16.89
N LEU A 73 5.21 1.95 -17.41
CA LEU A 73 4.30 2.09 -18.54
C LEU A 73 3.01 2.78 -18.04
N GLY A 74 3.01 4.11 -18.05
CA GLY A 74 1.82 4.94 -17.82
C GLY A 74 1.27 4.88 -16.39
N GLY A 75 1.92 5.55 -15.43
CA GLY A 75 1.61 5.41 -14.00
C GLY A 75 1.54 6.69 -13.18
N GLY A 76 1.27 7.85 -13.78
CA GLY A 76 1.16 9.13 -13.06
C GLY A 76 -0.22 9.44 -12.48
N ARG A 77 -1.15 8.48 -12.45
CA ARG A 77 -2.51 8.74 -11.97
C ARG A 77 -2.52 8.83 -10.45
N LYS A 78 -2.94 10.00 -9.95
CA LYS A 78 -3.07 10.29 -8.52
C LYS A 78 -3.87 9.16 -7.85
N ALA A 79 -3.41 8.71 -6.68
CA ALA A 79 -4.21 7.91 -5.77
C ALA A 79 -5.58 8.57 -5.58
N SER A 80 -6.62 7.76 -5.34
CA SER A 80 -8.00 8.19 -5.18
C SER A 80 -8.13 9.54 -4.46
N THR A 81 -8.97 10.44 -4.99
CA THR A 81 -9.26 11.73 -4.36
C THR A 81 -10.01 11.55 -3.03
N VAL A 82 -10.63 10.38 -2.82
CA VAL A 82 -11.41 10.03 -1.64
C VAL A 82 -10.49 9.83 -0.43
N LYS A 83 -10.78 10.55 0.66
CA LYS A 83 -10.16 10.32 1.96
C LYS A 83 -10.97 9.30 2.75
N GLN A 84 -10.27 8.47 3.50
CA GLN A 84 -10.88 7.55 4.46
C GLN A 84 -10.46 7.92 5.88
N LEU A 85 -11.27 7.51 6.85
CA LEU A 85 -11.02 7.76 8.26
C LEU A 85 -10.05 6.72 8.81
N PHE A 86 -9.02 7.19 9.51
CA PHE A 86 -8.06 6.36 10.24
C PHE A 86 -7.91 6.89 11.66
N ALA A 87 -7.36 6.08 12.56
CA ALA A 87 -6.90 6.57 13.85
C ALA A 87 -5.88 7.70 13.65
N ALA A 88 -6.02 8.78 14.43
CA ALA A 88 -5.12 9.91 14.41
C ALA A 88 -3.68 9.45 14.70
N GLY A 89 -2.72 9.93 13.91
CA GLY A 89 -1.32 9.53 14.01
C GLY A 89 -0.97 8.17 13.38
N SER A 90 -1.93 7.44 12.79
CA SER A 90 -1.64 6.16 12.12
C SER A 90 -0.66 6.34 10.96
N LYS A 91 0.47 5.64 11.02
CA LYS A 91 1.46 5.57 9.93
C LYS A 91 1.01 4.61 8.83
N ASN A 92 0.28 3.56 9.21
CA ASN A 92 -0.14 2.46 8.33
C ASN A 92 -1.49 2.76 7.69
N ARG A 93 -1.49 3.66 6.70
CA ARG A 93 -2.69 4.09 5.97
C ARG A 93 -2.77 3.37 4.62
N TYR A 94 -2.73 2.05 4.65
CA TYR A 94 -2.78 1.21 3.45
C TYR A 94 -4.16 0.62 3.23
N ILE A 95 -4.56 0.46 1.97
CA ILE A 95 -5.77 -0.26 1.59
C ILE A 95 -5.43 -1.24 0.50
N LEU A 96 -5.91 -2.47 0.63
CA LEU A 96 -5.79 -3.47 -0.42
C LEU A 96 -6.46 -2.94 -1.69
N LYS A 97 -5.67 -2.76 -2.75
CA LYS A 97 -6.21 -2.44 -4.06
C LYS A 97 -7.07 -3.61 -4.50
N ALA A 98 -8.28 -3.37 -5.00
CA ALA A 98 -9.06 -4.44 -5.62
C ALA A 98 -8.26 -5.01 -6.81
N ASP A 99 -8.20 -6.33 -6.94
CA ASP A 99 -7.62 -7.01 -8.09
C ASP A 99 -8.53 -6.77 -9.31
N SER A 100 -8.47 -5.57 -9.90
CA SER A 100 -9.13 -5.28 -11.17
C SER A 100 -8.28 -5.82 -12.31
N THR A 101 -8.08 -7.13 -12.37
CA THR A 101 -7.78 -7.80 -13.65
C THR A 101 -9.07 -7.91 -14.42
N ALA A 102 -9.55 -6.79 -14.98
CA ALA A 102 -10.47 -6.85 -16.09
C ALA A 102 -9.67 -7.41 -17.27
N LEU A 103 -9.87 -8.69 -17.56
CA LEU A 103 -9.52 -9.29 -18.85
C LEU A 103 -10.21 -8.45 -19.93
N HIS A 104 -9.47 -7.52 -20.55
CA HIS A 104 -9.84 -7.05 -21.89
C HIS A 104 -9.61 -8.23 -22.81
N ASN A 105 -10.66 -9.01 -23.03
CA ASN A 105 -10.72 -9.91 -24.16
C ASN A 105 -10.78 -9.03 -25.42
N TYR A 106 -9.97 -9.42 -26.41
CA TYR A 106 -9.80 -8.80 -27.73
C TYR A 106 -11.12 -8.55 -28.46
#